data_AF-A0A3R7MJH3-F1
#
_entry.id   AF-A0A3R7MJH3-F1
#
_cell.length_a   1.000
_cell.length_b   1.000
_cell.length_c   1.000
_cell.angle_alpha   90.00
_cell.angle_beta   90.00
_cell.angle_gamma   90.00
#
_symmetry.space_group_name_H-M   'P 1'
#
loop_
_entity.id
_entity.type
_entity.pdbx_description
1 polymer ?
#
loop_
_entity_poly.entity_id
_entity_poly.type
_entity_poly.pdbx_seq_one_letter_code
_entity_poly.pdbx_strand_id
1 'polypeptide(L)' 'YAKPKNDQDLEMMQQYLQQLRQETGLRVCERVFNTPDGKPSKWWLCFTKKKFMDKSLLAPSA' A
#
# COMPACT_ATOMS: atom_id res chain seq x y z
N TYR A 1 17.24 -1.21 0.48
CA TYR A 1 16.87 -2.03 1.63
C TYR A 1 17.72 -3.28 1.64
N ALA A 2 18.09 -3.77 2.82
CA ALA A 2 18.86 -5.00 2.93
C ALA A 2 18.05 -6.18 2.38
N LYS A 3 18.74 -7.10 1.71
CA LYS A 3 18.13 -8.36 1.27
C LYS A 3 18.05 -9.34 2.45
N PRO A 4 17.03 -10.22 2.50
CA PRO A 4 17.01 -11.35 3.44
C PRO A 4 18.30 -12.18 3.32
N LYS A 5 18.81 -12.68 4.46
CA LYS A 5 20.07 -13.42 4.49
C LYS A 5 19.89 -14.92 4.21
N ASN A 6 18.71 -15.43 4.52
CA ASN A 6 18.33 -16.84 4.37
C ASN A 6 16.83 -16.95 4.04
N ASP A 7 16.36 -18.18 3.80
CA ASP A 7 14.98 -18.43 3.40
C ASP A 7 13.97 -18.12 4.52
N GLN A 8 14.35 -18.31 5.78
CA GLN A 8 13.51 -17.99 6.93
C GLN A 8 13.27 -16.47 7.03
N ASP A 9 14.31 -15.65 6.87
CA ASP A 9 14.20 -14.19 6.83
C ASP A 9 13.36 -13.73 5.63
N LEU A 10 13.45 -14.44 4.50
CA LEU A 10 12.67 -14.14 3.29
C LEU A 10 11.18 -14.40 3.54
N GLU A 11 10.84 -15.56 4.08
CA GLU A 11 9.46 -15.91 4.43
C GLU A 11 8.89 -14.92 5.45
N MET A 12 9.65 -14.63 6.52
CA MET A 12 9.24 -13.66 7.54
C MET A 12 9.01 -12.27 6.93
N MET A 13 9.90 -11.81 6.06
CA MET A 13 9.75 -10.52 5.38
C MET A 13 8.49 -10.48 4.49
N GLN A 14 8.22 -11.56 3.75
CA GLN A 14 7.05 -11.64 2.88
C GLN A 14 5.75 -11.62 3.69
N GLN A 15 5.66 -12.41 4.75
CA GLN A 15 4.51 -12.44 5.66
C GLN A 15 4.30 -11.08 6.34
N TYR A 16 5.38 -10.45 6.81
CA TYR A 16 5.30 -9.14 7.44
C TYR A 16 4.79 -8.05 6.47
N LEU A 17 5.34 -7.99 5.25
CA LEU A 17 4.85 -7.06 4.22
C LEU A 17 3.41 -7.36 3.80
N GLN A 18 2.99 -8.62 3.81
CA GLN A 18 1.60 -9.01 3.55
C GLN A 18 0.66 -8.48 4.64
N GLN A 19 1.02 -8.66 5.91
CA GLN A 19 0.25 -8.13 7.05
C GLN A 19 0.11 -6.61 6.95
N LEU A 20 1.20 -5.91 6.64
CA LEU A 20 1.15 -4.45 6.42
C LEU A 20 0.19 -4.06 5.30
N ARG A 21 0.19 -4.79 4.17
CA ARG A 21 -0.74 -4.51 3.05
C ARG A 21 -2.19 -4.71 3.45
N GLN A 22 -2.51 -5.79 4.16
CA GLN A 22 -3.88 -6.11 4.57
C GLN A 22 -4.42 -5.08 5.57
N GLU A 23 -3.68 -4.85 6.68
CA GLU A 23 -4.08 -3.92 7.73
C GLU A 23 -4.18 -2.48 7.22
N THR A 24 -3.20 -2.04 6.43
CA THR A 24 -3.20 -0.68 5.86
C THR A 24 -4.35 -0.51 4.87
N GLY A 25 -4.57 -1.50 3.99
CA GLY A 25 -5.66 -1.45 3.01
C GLY A 25 -7.02 -1.28 3.66
N LEU A 26 -7.31 -2.07 4.70
CA LEU A 26 -8.56 -1.99 5.45
C LEU A 26 -8.76 -0.59 6.07
N ARG A 27 -7.76 -0.10 6.82
CA ARG A 27 -7.84 1.21 7.49
C ARG A 27 -7.92 2.37 6.50
N VAL A 28 -7.23 2.29 5.36
CA VAL A 28 -7.29 3.32 4.32
C VAL A 28 -8.67 3.35 3.67
N CYS A 29 -9.27 2.20 3.37
CA CYS A 29 -10.63 2.15 2.83
C CYS A 29 -11.64 2.86 3.75
N GLU A 30 -11.60 2.61 5.06
CA GLU A 30 -12.45 3.32 6.02
C GLU A 30 -12.31 4.83 5.92
N ARG A 31 -11.09 5.35 5.72
CA ARG A 31 -10.87 6.81 5.61
C ARG A 31 -11.24 7.37 4.24
N VAL A 32 -10.99 6.63 3.17
CA VAL A 32 -11.26 7.07 1.79
C VAL A 32 -12.76 7.15 1.53
N PHE A 33 -13.54 6.20 2.04
CA PHE A 33 -14.98 6.09 1.81
C PHE A 33 -15.82 6.64 2.97
N ASN A 34 -15.22 7.34 3.94
CA ASN A 34 -15.95 8.05 5.00
C ASN A 34 -16.61 9.33 4.45
N THR A 35 -17.59 9.14 3.56
CA THR A 35 -18.38 10.19 2.92
C THR A 35 -19.86 9.85 3.04
N PRO A 36 -20.77 10.85 3.08
CA PRO A 36 -22.20 10.60 3.24
C PRO A 36 -22.83 9.77 2.11
N ASP A 37 -22.26 9.81 0.90
CA ASP A 37 -22.75 9.12 -0.29
C ASP A 37 -22.01 7.80 -0.58
N GLY A 38 -21.07 7.41 0.29
CA GLY A 38 -20.25 6.20 0.15
C GLY A 38 -19.29 6.24 -1.04
N LYS A 39 -19.08 7.40 -1.66
CA LYS A 39 -18.10 7.58 -2.75
C LYS A 39 -16.72 7.94 -2.20
N PRO A 40 -15.63 7.62 -2.92
CA PRO A 40 -14.29 7.94 -2.45
C PRO A 40 -14.07 9.46 -2.36
N SER A 41 -13.48 9.91 -1.26
CA SER A 41 -13.22 11.33 -0.98
C SER A 41 -12.21 11.94 -1.95
N LYS A 42 -12.57 13.08 -2.56
CA LYS A 42 -11.69 13.83 -3.47
C LYS A 42 -10.36 14.25 -2.85
N TRP A 43 -10.34 14.46 -1.52
CA TRP A 43 -9.15 14.85 -0.76
C TRP A 43 -8.13 13.72 -0.62
N TRP A 44 -8.56 12.47 -0.78
CA TRP A 44 -7.67 11.32 -0.92
C TRP A 44 -7.31 11.09 -2.40
N LEU A 45 -8.29 11.18 -3.30
CA LEU A 45 -8.08 10.93 -4.72
C LEU A 45 -7.11 11.91 -5.40
N CYS A 46 -6.94 13.12 -4.86
CA CYS A 46 -5.98 14.10 -5.40
C CYS A 46 -4.51 13.61 -5.32
N PHE A 47 -4.22 12.58 -4.52
CA PHE A 47 -2.88 11.98 -4.42
C PHE A 47 -2.63 10.80 -5.37
N THR A 48 -3.64 10.32 -6.10
CA THR A 48 -3.52 9.10 -6.95
C THR A 48 -2.39 9.14 -7.98
N LYS A 49 -2.06 10.32 -8.53
CA LYS A 49 -0.98 10.50 -9.52
C LYS A 49 0.34 10.96 -8.90
N LYS A 50 0.41 11.20 -7.59
CA LYS A 50 1.61 11.66 -6.90
C LYS A 50 2.45 10.44 -6.50
N LYS A 51 3.75 10.46 -6.83
CA LYS A 51 4.69 9.40 -6.47
C LYS A 51 5.52 9.84 -5.28
N PHE A 52 5.58 9.00 -4.25
CA PHE A 52 6.48 9.24 -3.12
C PHE A 52 7.91 8.91 -3.53
N MET A 53 8.84 9.86 -3.36
CA MET A 53 10.25 9.74 -3.76
C MET A 53 10.46 9.35 -5.23
N ASP A 54 9.51 9.70 -6.11
CA ASP A 54 9.49 9.28 -7.52
C ASP A 54 9.52 7.76 -7.76
N LYS A 55 9.13 6.96 -6.75
CA LYS A 55 9.10 5.49 -6.83
C LYS A 55 7.67 4.95 -6.96
N SER A 56 7.56 3.76 -7.54
CA SER A 56 6.32 2.97 -7.64
C SER A 56 6.61 1.53 -7.23
N LEU A 57 5.67 0.90 -6.53
CA LEU A 57 5.71 -0.54 -6.19
C LEU A 57 5.01 -1.41 -7.23
N LEU A 58 4.19 -0.82 -8.10
CA LEU A 58 3.66 -1.53 -9.27
C LEU A 58 4.81 -1.82 -10.22
N ALA A 59 4.84 -3.03 -10.78
CA ALA A 59 5.75 -3.34 -11.87
C ALA A 59 5.58 -2.27 -12.98
N PRO A 60 6.67 -1.76 -13.58
CA PRO A 60 6.52 -0.99 -14.80
C PRO A 60 5.74 -1.86 -15.77
N SER A 61 4.64 -1.33 -16.29
CA SER A 61 3.83 -2.01 -17.31
C SER A 61 4.78 -2.62 -18.34
N ALA A 62 4.68 -3.93 -18.55
CA ALA A 62 5.31 -4.59 -19.68
C ALA A 62 4.81 -3.96 -20.99
#